data_AF-A0A1Q6XID8-F1
#
_entry.id   AF-A0A1Q6XID8-F1
#
_cell.length_a   1.000
_cell.length_b   1.000
_cell.length_c   1.000
_cell.angle_alpha   90.00
_cell.angle_beta   90.00
_cell.angle_gamma   90.00
#
_symmetry.space_group_name_H-M   'P 1'
#
loop_
_entity.id
_entity.type
_entity.pdbx_description
1 polymer ?
#
loop_
_entity_poly.entity_id
_entity_poly.type
_entity_poly.pdbx_seq_one_letter_code
_entity_poly.pdbx_strand_id
1 'polypeptide(L)'
;MGDARDLETIADSELARYFLKPCDSQAFSARFGLKGFPIADRRHANVSIERATREGLSLLAQEMIPGPTTNHVFLDGYVAREGTFAALLARRRLRMFPLDFGNSTMTLSIPLSEAEGAVDSLCSRSTPELGGRSGSGPVAGSPCLAYRDALGEPVEPVTAYEVARRWVHEFRDPRAWLGERGRRLNPLVSWRGCEYAIFSRDDRKPFVLAARRDALLARLRELV
;
A
#
# COMPACT_ATOMS: atom_id res chain seq x y z
N MET A 1 24.04 3.26 -8.30
CA MET A 1 24.50 3.12 -6.90
C MET A 1 23.59 2.12 -6.22
N GLY A 2 24.16 1.16 -5.49
CA GLY A 2 23.58 -0.15 -5.19
C GLY A 2 24.53 -1.26 -5.67
N ASP A 3 25.73 -1.31 -5.11
CA ASP A 3 26.76 -2.33 -5.37
C ASP A 3 26.62 -3.47 -4.34
N ALA A 4 26.98 -4.69 -4.70
CA ALA A 4 27.05 -5.81 -3.77
C ALA A 4 27.97 -5.52 -2.56
N ARG A 5 28.99 -4.68 -2.77
CA ARG A 5 29.88 -4.19 -1.70
C ARG A 5 29.16 -3.39 -0.62
N ASP A 6 28.05 -2.75 -0.95
CA ASP A 6 27.24 -1.99 0.03
C ASP A 6 26.64 -2.91 1.11
N LEU A 7 26.55 -4.22 0.85
CA LEU A 7 26.08 -5.18 1.84
C LEU A 7 27.17 -5.66 2.80
N GLU A 8 28.47 -5.44 2.52
CA GLU A 8 29.59 -5.93 3.35
C GLU A 8 29.53 -5.41 4.80
N THR A 9 28.84 -4.29 5.04
CA THR A 9 28.63 -3.72 6.37
C THR A 9 27.56 -4.45 7.19
N ILE A 10 26.77 -5.33 6.58
CA ILE A 10 25.71 -6.10 7.23
C ILE A 10 26.24 -7.51 7.51
N ALA A 11 26.10 -8.05 8.71
CA ALA A 11 26.56 -9.40 9.02
C ALA A 11 25.70 -10.48 8.31
N ASP A 12 26.30 -11.64 7.99
CA ASP A 12 25.58 -12.75 7.33
C ASP A 12 24.36 -13.24 8.13
N SER A 13 24.47 -13.23 9.46
CA SER A 13 23.39 -13.59 10.38
C SER A 13 22.20 -12.62 10.36
N GLU A 14 22.40 -11.41 9.84
CA GLU A 14 21.40 -10.35 9.80
C GLU A 14 20.75 -10.19 8.42
N LEU A 15 21.40 -10.66 7.36
CA LEU A 15 20.93 -10.48 5.97
C LEU A 15 19.50 -10.97 5.73
N ALA A 16 19.09 -12.07 6.37
CA ALA A 16 17.74 -12.62 6.22
C ALA A 16 16.64 -11.68 6.76
N ARG A 17 17.01 -10.64 7.52
CA ARG A 17 16.10 -9.58 7.97
C ARG A 17 15.90 -8.50 6.93
N TYR A 18 16.65 -8.49 5.84
CA TYR A 18 16.56 -7.48 4.81
C TYR A 18 15.85 -8.00 3.57
N PHE A 19 15.28 -7.08 2.80
CA PHE A 19 14.84 -7.33 1.44
C PHE A 19 15.38 -6.24 0.52
N LEU A 20 15.64 -6.61 -0.74
CA LEU A 20 16.11 -5.66 -1.74
C LEU A 20 14.90 -5.03 -2.43
N LYS A 21 14.72 -3.73 -2.23
CA LYS A 21 13.65 -2.95 -2.83
C LYS A 21 14.17 -2.16 -4.03
N PRO A 22 13.46 -2.10 -5.15
CA PRO A 22 13.88 -1.26 -6.27
C PRO A 22 13.73 0.22 -5.95
N CYS A 23 14.69 1.02 -6.41
CA CYS A 23 14.58 2.48 -6.40
C CYS A 23 13.51 2.94 -7.40
N ASP A 24 13.39 2.26 -8.55
CA ASP A 24 12.29 2.42 -9.50
C ASP A 24 11.33 1.22 -9.42
N SER A 25 10.28 1.37 -8.62
CA SER A 25 9.28 0.31 -8.42
C SER A 25 8.45 0.00 -9.66
N GLN A 26 8.25 0.96 -10.56
CA GLN A 26 7.40 0.76 -11.74
C GLN A 26 8.14 -0.05 -12.80
N ALA A 27 9.36 0.36 -13.15
CA ALA A 27 10.19 -0.38 -14.10
C ALA A 27 10.52 -1.79 -13.58
N PHE A 28 10.82 -1.92 -12.29
CA PHE A 28 11.07 -3.23 -11.68
C PHE A 28 9.83 -4.13 -11.69
N SER A 29 8.65 -3.60 -11.35
CA SER A 29 7.42 -4.40 -11.35
C SER A 29 7.02 -4.81 -12.77
N ALA A 30 7.22 -3.95 -13.78
CA ALA A 30 7.00 -4.30 -15.18
C ALA A 30 7.94 -5.43 -15.64
N ARG A 31 9.19 -5.45 -15.16
CA ARG A 31 10.19 -6.44 -15.56
C ARG A 31 10.04 -7.79 -14.84
N PHE A 32 9.78 -7.76 -13.54
CA PHE A 32 9.85 -8.95 -12.68
C PHE A 32 8.51 -9.37 -12.08
N GLY A 33 7.48 -8.51 -12.09
CA GLY A 33 6.19 -8.79 -11.45
C GLY A 33 6.24 -8.86 -9.92
N LEU A 34 7.38 -8.45 -9.32
CA LEU A 34 7.64 -8.48 -7.88
C LEU A 34 7.76 -7.04 -7.35
N LYS A 35 7.75 -6.90 -6.02
CA LYS A 35 7.98 -5.62 -5.32
C LYS A 35 9.39 -5.47 -4.76
N GLY A 36 10.18 -6.52 -4.85
CA GLY A 36 11.53 -6.62 -4.33
C GLY A 36 11.97 -8.07 -4.29
N PHE A 37 13.24 -8.29 -3.98
CA PHE A 37 13.80 -9.62 -3.78
C PHE A 37 13.98 -9.88 -2.27
N PRO A 38 13.42 -10.96 -1.71
CA PRO A 38 13.78 -11.38 -0.36
C PRO A 38 15.24 -11.83 -0.34
N ILE A 39 15.96 -11.54 0.74
CA ILE A 39 17.35 -11.99 0.92
C ILE A 39 17.32 -13.23 1.83
N ALA A 40 17.94 -14.31 1.38
CA ALA A 40 18.11 -15.51 2.20
C ALA A 40 19.51 -15.55 2.82
N ASP A 41 20.51 -15.26 1.99
CA ASP A 41 21.92 -15.20 2.32
C ASP A 41 22.63 -14.23 1.37
N ARG A 42 23.94 -14.04 1.57
CA ARG A 42 24.73 -13.09 0.79
C ARG A 42 24.83 -13.45 -0.69
N ARG A 43 24.95 -14.74 -0.98
CA ARG A 43 25.03 -15.22 -2.36
C ARG A 43 23.73 -14.88 -3.10
N HIS A 44 22.59 -15.13 -2.46
CA HIS A 44 21.28 -14.79 -3.02
C HIS A 44 21.12 -13.28 -3.22
N ALA A 45 21.60 -12.46 -2.28
CA ALA A 45 21.64 -11.00 -2.40
C ALA A 45 22.47 -10.55 -3.62
N ASN A 46 23.71 -11.04 -3.77
CA ASN A 46 24.61 -10.68 -4.86
C ASN A 46 24.00 -11.05 -6.23
N VAL A 47 23.47 -12.27 -6.36
CA VAL A 47 22.79 -12.71 -7.58
C VAL A 47 21.58 -11.82 -7.91
N SER A 48 20.83 -11.40 -6.90
CA SER A 48 19.67 -10.51 -7.07
C SER A 48 20.07 -9.10 -7.51
N ILE A 49 21.14 -8.55 -6.94
CA ILE A 49 21.70 -7.25 -7.33
C ILE A 49 22.22 -7.29 -8.76
N GLU A 50 23.00 -8.31 -9.13
CA GLU A 50 23.48 -8.45 -10.51
C GLU A 50 22.33 -8.57 -11.50
N ARG A 51 21.30 -9.35 -11.16
CA ARG A 51 20.12 -9.52 -12.00
C ARG A 51 19.39 -8.20 -12.25
N ALA A 52 19.21 -7.37 -11.23
CA ALA A 52 18.61 -6.04 -11.40
C ALA A 52 19.52 -5.09 -12.17
N THR A 53 20.82 -5.11 -11.88
CA THR A 53 21.81 -4.22 -12.51
C THR A 53 21.92 -4.47 -14.02
N ARG A 54 21.83 -5.73 -14.47
CA ARG A 54 21.79 -6.07 -15.91
C ARG A 54 20.57 -5.47 -16.63
N GLU A 55 19.50 -5.18 -15.91
CA GLU A 55 18.30 -4.52 -16.42
C GLU A 55 18.35 -2.99 -16.23
N GLY A 56 19.49 -2.43 -15.80
CA GLY A 56 19.65 -1.01 -15.51
C GLY A 56 18.93 -0.55 -14.24
N LEU A 57 18.50 -1.48 -13.37
CA LEU A 57 17.73 -1.18 -12.16
C LEU A 57 18.63 -1.16 -10.93
N SER A 58 18.46 -0.14 -10.09
CA SER A 58 19.12 -0.04 -8.79
C SER A 58 18.21 -0.51 -7.66
N LEU A 59 18.83 -1.09 -6.63
CA LEU A 59 18.16 -1.63 -5.46
C LEU A 59 18.69 -0.95 -4.19
N LEU A 60 17.87 -0.95 -3.15
CA LEU A 60 18.22 -0.58 -1.78
C LEU A 60 17.91 -1.75 -0.83
N ALA A 61 18.79 -2.02 0.13
CA ALA A 61 18.51 -2.96 1.20
C ALA A 61 17.64 -2.28 2.26
N GLN A 62 16.47 -2.84 2.53
CA GLN A 62 15.57 -2.36 3.57
C GLN A 62 15.34 -3.46 4.60
N GLU A 63 15.56 -3.12 5.88
CA GLU A 63 15.21 -4.03 6.97
C GLU A 63 13.70 -4.29 6.98
N MET A 64 13.34 -5.55 7.15
CA MET A 64 11.98 -6.02 7.31
C MET A 64 11.57 -5.80 8.77
N ILE A 65 10.60 -4.90 8.97
CA ILE A 65 10.04 -4.64 10.29
C ILE A 65 9.08 -5.78 10.66
N PRO A 66 9.38 -6.58 11.70
CA PRO A 66 8.54 -7.71 12.07
C PRO A 66 7.24 -7.24 12.71
N GLY A 67 6.19 -8.06 12.56
CA GLY A 67 4.90 -7.83 13.20
C GLY A 67 3.72 -8.22 12.30
N PRO A 68 2.50 -8.25 12.86
CA PRO A 68 1.31 -8.46 12.05
C PRO A 68 1.08 -7.31 11.06
N THR A 69 0.36 -7.59 9.99
CA THR A 69 -0.08 -6.59 8.99
C THR A 69 -0.75 -5.36 9.60
N THR A 70 -1.40 -5.55 10.75
CA THR A 70 -2.13 -4.53 11.50
C THR A 70 -1.26 -3.45 12.13
N ASN A 71 0.07 -3.67 12.21
CA ASN A 71 1.00 -2.63 12.64
C ASN A 71 1.30 -1.63 11.51
N HIS A 72 0.89 -1.91 10.27
CA HIS A 72 1.11 -1.03 9.14
C HIS A 72 -0.01 0.00 9.02
N VAL A 73 0.34 1.26 9.26
CA VAL A 73 -0.54 2.43 9.08
C VAL A 73 -0.10 3.22 7.84
N PHE A 74 -1.08 3.68 7.07
CA PHE A 74 -0.92 4.59 5.95
C PHE A 74 -1.42 5.96 6.37
N LEU A 75 -0.66 6.99 5.99
CA LEU A 75 -1.13 8.35 5.94
C LEU A 75 -1.26 8.73 4.47
N ASP A 76 -2.49 8.87 4.00
CA ASP A 76 -2.80 9.31 2.64
C ASP A 76 -3.32 10.74 2.71
N GLY A 77 -2.89 11.59 1.80
CA GLY A 77 -3.26 13.00 1.84
C GLY A 77 -2.96 13.75 0.56
N TYR A 78 -3.28 15.03 0.57
CA TYR A 78 -2.99 15.95 -0.52
C TYR A 78 -2.29 17.19 0.04
N VAL A 79 -1.17 17.55 -0.58
CA VAL A 79 -0.44 18.79 -0.30
C VAL A 79 -0.75 19.75 -1.44
N ALA A 80 -1.36 20.88 -1.12
CA ALA A 80 -1.67 21.93 -2.08
C ALA A 80 -0.38 22.62 -2.57
N ARG A 81 -0.47 23.37 -3.67
CA ARG A 81 0.65 24.13 -4.25
C ARG A 81 1.36 25.05 -3.26
N GLU A 82 0.65 25.56 -2.26
CA GLU A 82 1.18 26.42 -1.22
C GLU A 82 2.02 25.66 -0.17
N GLY A 83 2.16 24.34 -0.32
CA GLY A 83 2.93 23.48 0.59
C GLY A 83 2.19 23.13 1.87
N THR A 84 0.87 23.34 1.91
CA THR A 84 0.01 23.02 3.06
C THR A 84 -0.74 21.72 2.81
N PHE A 85 -0.94 20.93 3.87
CA PHE A 85 -1.78 19.74 3.78
C PHE A 85 -3.25 20.16 3.68
N ALA A 86 -3.86 19.96 2.51
CA ALA A 86 -5.27 20.22 2.28
C ALA A 86 -6.15 19.02 2.64
N ALA A 87 -5.59 17.82 2.77
CA ALA A 87 -6.33 16.67 3.28
C ALA A 87 -5.38 15.62 3.85
N LEU A 88 -5.79 14.92 4.91
CA LEU A 88 -5.04 13.81 5.49
C LEU A 88 -5.98 12.76 6.06
N LEU A 89 -5.68 11.49 5.82
CA LEU A 89 -6.41 10.33 6.33
C LEU A 89 -5.43 9.25 6.80
N ALA A 90 -5.69 8.72 7.98
CA ALA A 90 -5.03 7.52 8.46
C ALA A 90 -5.86 6.27 8.17
N ARG A 91 -5.20 5.21 7.71
CA ARG A 91 -5.80 3.88 7.61
C ARG A 91 -4.83 2.78 8.00
N ARG A 92 -5.36 1.76 8.68
CA ARG A 92 -4.65 0.56 9.08
C ARG A 92 -4.86 -0.55 8.06
N ARG A 93 -3.79 -1.27 7.71
CA ARG A 93 -3.91 -2.51 6.96
C ARG A 93 -4.44 -3.62 7.85
N LEU A 94 -5.48 -4.30 7.42
CA LEU A 94 -5.96 -5.51 8.08
C LEU A 94 -5.36 -6.75 7.41
N ARG A 95 -5.29 -6.77 6.07
CA ARG A 95 -4.82 -7.92 5.28
C ARG A 95 -4.00 -7.49 4.08
N MET A 96 -3.13 -8.38 3.61
CA MET A 96 -2.33 -8.17 2.40
C MET A 96 -2.20 -9.42 1.55
N PHE A 97 -1.98 -9.21 0.25
CA PHE A 97 -1.62 -10.28 -0.68
C PHE A 97 -0.66 -9.79 -1.78
N PRO A 98 0.39 -10.56 -2.14
CA PRO A 98 0.90 -11.75 -1.43
C PRO A 98 1.29 -11.49 0.03
N LEU A 99 1.57 -12.52 0.83
CA LEU A 99 2.06 -12.31 2.20
C LEU A 99 3.43 -11.60 2.17
N ASP A 100 3.76 -10.94 3.28
CA ASP A 100 4.99 -10.16 3.55
C ASP A 100 5.18 -8.90 2.68
N PHE A 101 5.11 -9.05 1.36
CA PHE A 101 5.41 -7.97 0.41
C PHE A 101 4.18 -7.51 -0.39
N GLY A 102 2.97 -7.94 -0.02
CA GLY A 102 1.74 -7.66 -0.76
C GLY A 102 1.26 -6.22 -0.76
N ASN A 103 0.20 -6.00 -1.53
CA ASN A 103 -0.65 -4.83 -1.37
C ASN A 103 -1.72 -5.10 -0.32
N SER A 104 -2.23 -4.04 0.31
CA SER A 104 -3.39 -4.16 1.19
C SER A 104 -4.57 -4.73 0.41
N THR A 105 -5.20 -5.77 0.96
CA THR A 105 -6.46 -6.33 0.43
C THR A 105 -7.65 -5.97 1.31
N MET A 106 -7.40 -5.60 2.56
CA MET A 106 -8.40 -5.04 3.46
C MET A 106 -7.77 -3.98 4.35
N THR A 107 -8.48 -2.88 4.58
CA THR A 107 -8.03 -1.76 5.41
C THR A 107 -9.17 -1.20 6.25
N LEU A 108 -8.82 -0.47 7.31
CA LEU A 108 -9.73 0.22 8.23
C LEU A 108 -9.30 1.68 8.35
N SER A 109 -10.19 2.64 8.14
CA SER A 109 -9.90 4.04 8.50
C SER A 109 -9.82 4.17 10.01
N ILE A 110 -8.80 4.86 10.51
CA ILE A 110 -8.53 5.06 11.94
C ILE A 110 -8.41 6.56 12.20
N PRO A 111 -8.64 7.06 13.43
CA PRO A 111 -8.36 8.44 13.79
C PRO A 111 -6.90 8.83 13.53
N LEU A 112 -6.64 10.08 13.13
CA LEU A 112 -5.27 10.60 12.97
C LEU A 112 -4.46 10.54 14.28
N SER A 113 -5.13 10.65 15.44
CA SER A 113 -4.50 10.56 16.76
C SER A 113 -3.86 9.19 17.03
N GLU A 114 -4.29 8.12 16.36
CA GLU A 114 -3.60 6.82 16.46
C GLU A 114 -2.21 6.82 15.78
N ALA A 115 -1.91 7.84 14.98
CA ALA A 115 -0.66 8.03 14.26
C ALA A 115 -0.05 9.42 14.51
N GLU A 116 -0.35 10.05 15.66
CA GLU A 116 -0.01 11.44 15.99
C GLU A 116 1.46 11.76 15.73
N GLY A 117 2.40 10.96 16.24
CA GLY A 117 3.83 11.21 16.01
C GLY A 117 4.26 11.18 14.53
N ALA A 118 3.58 10.39 13.69
CA ALA A 118 3.82 10.39 12.24
C ALA A 118 3.17 11.61 11.56
N VAL A 119 1.98 12.00 11.99
CA VAL A 119 1.28 13.21 11.53
C VAL A 119 2.10 14.45 11.86
N ASP A 120 2.58 14.58 13.09
CA ASP A 120 3.40 15.69 13.56
C ASP A 120 4.71 15.79 12.76
N SER A 121 5.39 14.66 12.55
CA SER A 121 6.61 14.61 11.75
C SER A 121 6.40 15.15 10.34
N LEU A 122 5.31 14.71 9.67
CA LEU A 122 4.96 15.16 8.31
C LEU A 122 4.50 16.62 8.26
N CYS A 123 3.72 17.05 9.26
CA CYS A 123 3.04 18.34 9.26
C CYS A 123 3.82 19.45 9.99
N SER A 124 4.95 19.15 10.61
CA SER A 124 5.81 20.08 11.38
C SER A 124 6.24 21.35 10.63
N ARG A 125 5.98 21.45 9.32
CA ARG A 125 6.25 22.64 8.50
C ARG A 125 5.02 23.42 8.04
N SER A 126 3.80 22.89 8.19
CA SER A 126 2.58 23.50 7.65
C SER A 126 1.31 22.70 7.99
N THR A 127 0.73 22.89 9.18
CA THR A 127 -0.59 22.36 9.52
C THR A 127 -1.67 23.45 9.40
N PRO A 128 -2.75 23.23 8.65
CA PRO A 128 -4.06 23.73 9.08
C PRO A 128 -4.51 22.94 10.32
N GLU A 129 -5.42 23.48 11.11
CA GLU A 129 -6.04 22.77 12.24
C GLU A 129 -6.83 21.54 11.73
N LEU A 130 -6.15 20.39 11.61
CA LEU A 130 -6.74 19.10 11.23
C LEU A 130 -7.43 18.49 12.45
N GLY A 131 -8.56 19.09 12.85
CA GLY A 131 -9.41 18.56 13.91
C GLY A 131 -10.18 17.34 13.42
N GLY A 132 -9.83 16.16 13.92
CA GLY A 132 -10.58 14.93 13.71
C GLY A 132 -11.99 15.02 14.31
N ARG A 133 -12.93 15.59 13.56
CA ARG A 133 -14.37 15.48 13.82
C ARG A 133 -14.96 14.49 12.83
N SER A 134 -15.82 13.60 13.32
CA SER A 134 -16.60 12.68 12.50
C SER A 134 -17.60 13.47 11.65
N GLY A 135 -17.21 13.83 10.43
CA GLY A 135 -18.06 14.46 9.44
C GLY A 135 -18.06 13.66 8.15
N SER A 136 -19.22 13.59 7.49
CA SER A 136 -19.38 13.01 6.15
C SER A 136 -18.82 13.99 5.11
N GLY A 137 -17.49 14.03 4.97
CA GLY A 137 -16.79 14.81 3.96
C GLY A 137 -16.18 13.90 2.86
N PRO A 138 -15.88 14.45 1.68
CA PRO A 138 -15.20 13.70 0.63
C PRO A 138 -13.86 13.17 1.13
N VAL A 139 -13.55 11.92 0.78
CA VAL A 139 -12.35 11.19 1.21
C VAL A 139 -11.09 11.99 0.88
N ALA A 140 -10.21 12.17 1.87
CA ALA A 140 -8.90 12.80 1.72
C ALA A 140 -8.11 12.16 0.58
N GLY A 141 -7.51 13.00 -0.29
CA GLY A 141 -6.80 12.55 -1.50
C GLY A 141 -7.65 12.47 -2.77
N SER A 142 -8.85 13.07 -2.78
CA SER A 142 -9.72 13.08 -3.96
C SER A 142 -9.03 13.75 -5.17
N PRO A 143 -9.11 13.15 -6.38
CA PRO A 143 -8.75 13.81 -7.63
C PRO A 143 -9.41 15.19 -7.81
N CYS A 144 -10.53 15.44 -7.14
CA CYS A 144 -11.17 16.76 -7.15
C CYS A 144 -10.31 17.85 -6.50
N LEU A 145 -9.58 17.56 -5.41
CA LEU A 145 -8.68 18.54 -4.78
C LEU A 145 -7.55 18.89 -5.74
N ALA A 146 -6.91 17.87 -6.33
CA ALA A 146 -5.86 18.05 -7.32
C ALA A 146 -6.34 18.79 -8.57
N TYR A 147 -7.56 18.52 -9.03
CA TYR A 147 -8.16 19.20 -10.16
C TYR A 147 -8.40 20.69 -9.88
N ARG A 148 -8.99 21.03 -8.73
CA ARG A 148 -9.23 22.42 -8.33
C ARG A 148 -7.92 23.18 -8.17
N ASP A 149 -6.94 22.56 -7.52
CA ASP A 149 -5.61 23.16 -7.36
C ASP A 149 -4.95 23.41 -8.73
N ALA A 150 -5.04 22.46 -9.66
CA ALA A 150 -4.52 22.63 -11.02
C ALA A 150 -5.20 23.76 -11.80
N LEU A 151 -6.47 24.07 -11.52
CA LEU A 151 -7.20 25.20 -12.09
C LEU A 151 -6.86 26.55 -11.45
N GLY A 152 -6.06 26.57 -10.39
CA GLY A 152 -5.82 27.80 -9.64
C GLY A 152 -6.94 28.14 -8.66
N GLU A 153 -7.90 27.26 -8.46
CA GLU A 153 -8.99 27.48 -7.51
C GLU A 153 -8.53 27.27 -6.06
N PRO A 154 -9.14 27.97 -5.08
CA PRO A 154 -8.92 27.69 -3.68
C PRO A 154 -9.25 26.24 -3.33
N VAL A 155 -8.33 25.58 -2.64
CA VAL A 155 -8.50 24.23 -2.09
C VAL A 155 -8.83 24.36 -0.60
N GLU A 156 -10.10 24.13 -0.26
CA GLU A 156 -10.53 24.12 1.13
C GLU A 156 -9.99 22.89 1.87
N PRO A 157 -9.39 23.05 3.07
CA PRO A 157 -8.91 21.93 3.85
C PRO A 157 -10.02 20.95 4.23
N VAL A 158 -9.82 19.67 3.92
CA VAL A 158 -10.63 18.55 4.39
C VAL A 158 -10.04 18.06 5.71
N THR A 159 -10.64 18.49 6.81
CA THR A 159 -10.18 18.22 8.18
C THR A 159 -10.85 17.00 8.82
N ALA A 160 -11.88 16.44 8.17
CA ALA A 160 -12.75 15.41 8.73
C ALA A 160 -12.95 14.24 7.76
N TYR A 161 -12.97 13.02 8.30
CA TYR A 161 -13.36 11.81 7.58
C TYR A 161 -14.01 10.79 8.52
N GLU A 162 -14.75 9.84 7.95
CA GLU A 162 -15.35 8.76 8.71
C GLU A 162 -14.30 7.72 9.14
N VAL A 163 -14.20 7.53 10.45
CA VAL A 163 -13.39 6.47 11.06
C VAL A 163 -14.15 5.15 11.10
N ALA A 164 -13.44 4.05 11.30
CA ALA A 164 -13.97 2.68 11.33
C ALA A 164 -14.64 2.22 10.02
N ARG A 165 -14.37 2.89 8.89
CA ARG A 165 -14.78 2.43 7.56
C ARG A 165 -13.80 1.37 7.09
N ARG A 166 -14.35 0.24 6.66
CA ARG A 166 -13.57 -0.85 6.09
C ARG A 166 -13.60 -0.77 4.57
N TRP A 167 -12.48 -1.07 3.94
CA TRP A 167 -12.36 -1.21 2.50
C TRP A 167 -11.77 -2.58 2.17
N VAL A 168 -12.24 -3.22 1.10
CA VAL A 168 -11.79 -4.54 0.69
C VAL A 168 -11.60 -4.66 -0.83
N HIS A 169 -10.54 -5.37 -1.24
CA HIS A 169 -10.30 -5.77 -2.61
C HIS A 169 -10.81 -7.20 -2.86
N GLU A 170 -11.95 -7.31 -3.51
CA GLU A 170 -12.79 -8.50 -3.66
C GLU A 170 -12.07 -9.68 -4.33
N PHE A 171 -11.23 -9.42 -5.33
CA PHE A 171 -10.52 -10.48 -6.06
C PHE A 171 -9.22 -10.93 -5.39
N ARG A 172 -8.60 -10.08 -4.55
CA ARG A 172 -7.29 -10.39 -3.93
C ARG A 172 -7.45 -10.86 -2.49
N ASP A 173 -8.44 -10.35 -1.79
CA ASP A 173 -8.66 -10.64 -0.39
C ASP A 173 -8.98 -12.11 -0.08
N PRO A 174 -9.67 -12.89 -0.93
CA PRO A 174 -9.81 -14.33 -0.70
C PRO A 174 -8.46 -15.05 -0.65
N ARG A 175 -7.47 -14.60 -1.45
CA ARG A 175 -6.12 -15.18 -1.47
C ARG A 175 -5.33 -14.76 -0.22
N ALA A 176 -5.50 -13.52 0.24
CA ALA A 176 -4.98 -13.09 1.55
C ALA A 176 -5.59 -13.93 2.69
N TRP A 177 -6.91 -14.16 2.63
CA TRP A 177 -7.65 -14.94 3.61
C TRP A 177 -7.14 -16.38 3.68
N LEU A 178 -6.96 -17.04 2.54
CA LEU A 178 -6.44 -18.40 2.46
C LEU A 178 -4.98 -18.52 2.94
N GLY A 179 -4.16 -17.49 2.71
CA GLY A 179 -2.75 -17.49 3.12
C GLY A 179 -2.53 -17.28 4.62
N GLU A 180 -3.44 -16.61 5.32
CA GLU A 180 -3.31 -16.37 6.76
C GLU A 180 -3.54 -17.67 7.57
N ARG A 181 -2.54 -18.05 8.38
CA ARG A 181 -2.62 -19.23 9.24
C ARG A 181 -3.73 -19.07 10.30
N GLY A 182 -4.58 -20.08 10.45
CA GLY A 182 -5.50 -20.20 11.59
C GLY A 182 -6.96 -19.81 11.38
N ARG A 183 -7.47 -19.75 10.14
CA ARG A 183 -8.85 -19.30 9.90
C ARG A 183 -9.93 -20.36 10.14
N ARG A 184 -10.99 -19.95 10.84
CA ARG A 184 -12.21 -20.73 11.14
C ARG A 184 -13.51 -20.16 10.53
N LEU A 185 -13.50 -18.96 9.93
CA LEU A 185 -14.72 -18.25 9.47
C LEU A 185 -14.62 -17.71 8.04
N ASN A 186 -15.70 -17.85 7.26
CA ASN A 186 -15.82 -17.43 5.85
C ASN A 186 -15.40 -15.96 5.62
N PRO A 187 -14.57 -15.65 4.60
CA PRO A 187 -14.14 -14.28 4.28
C PRO A 187 -15.30 -13.28 4.12
N LEU A 188 -16.43 -13.73 3.56
CA LEU A 188 -17.59 -12.89 3.31
C LEU A 188 -18.19 -12.29 4.58
N VAL A 189 -18.05 -12.97 5.73
CA VAL A 189 -18.48 -12.41 7.04
C VAL A 189 -17.67 -11.16 7.36
N SER A 190 -16.36 -11.17 7.07
CA SER A 190 -15.49 -10.02 7.31
C SER A 190 -15.72 -8.86 6.35
N TRP A 191 -16.35 -9.12 5.19
CA TRP A 191 -16.67 -8.12 4.17
C TRP A 191 -17.96 -7.36 4.49
N ARG A 192 -18.77 -7.82 5.44
CA ARG A 192 -20.02 -7.15 5.81
C ARG A 192 -19.74 -5.72 6.27
N GLY A 193 -20.36 -4.76 5.60
CA GLY A 193 -20.21 -3.32 5.86
C GLY A 193 -18.90 -2.71 5.36
N CYS A 194 -18.19 -3.39 4.46
CA CYS A 194 -17.03 -2.82 3.77
C CYS A 194 -17.46 -2.05 2.53
N GLU A 195 -16.70 -1.01 2.22
CA GLU A 195 -16.59 -0.44 0.87
C GLU A 195 -15.76 -1.38 -0.02
N TYR A 196 -16.12 -1.42 -1.29
CA TYR A 196 -15.57 -2.37 -2.25
C TYR A 196 -14.66 -1.66 -3.25
N ALA A 197 -13.52 -2.27 -3.56
CA ALA A 197 -12.51 -1.66 -4.43
C ALA A 197 -12.99 -1.46 -5.87
N ILE A 198 -13.82 -2.38 -6.38
CA ILE A 198 -14.20 -2.43 -7.80
C ILE A 198 -15.72 -2.51 -7.95
N PHE A 199 -16.42 -3.20 -7.05
CA PHE A 199 -17.86 -3.29 -7.05
C PHE A 199 -18.49 -1.97 -6.61
N SER A 200 -19.25 -1.35 -7.50
CA SER A 200 -20.21 -0.31 -7.14
C SER A 200 -21.62 -0.78 -7.50
N ARG A 201 -22.60 -0.42 -6.66
CA ARG A 201 -24.01 -0.73 -6.95
C ARG A 201 -24.53 0.10 -8.14
N ASP A 202 -24.01 1.31 -8.28
CA ASP A 202 -24.41 2.30 -9.30
C ASP A 202 -23.69 2.05 -10.63
N ASP A 203 -22.47 1.51 -10.59
CA ASP A 203 -21.78 1.02 -11.78
C ASP A 203 -21.12 -0.34 -11.54
N ARG A 204 -21.76 -1.39 -12.05
CA ARG A 204 -21.26 -2.77 -11.93
C ARG A 204 -20.31 -3.16 -13.05
N LYS A 205 -20.16 -2.37 -14.11
CA LYS A 205 -19.36 -2.74 -15.28
C LYS A 205 -17.89 -3.00 -14.91
N PRO A 206 -17.21 -2.17 -14.10
CA PRO A 206 -15.83 -2.42 -13.70
C PRO A 206 -15.64 -3.79 -13.03
N PHE A 207 -16.59 -4.18 -12.18
CA PHE A 207 -16.55 -5.47 -11.48
C PHE A 207 -16.67 -6.65 -12.45
N VAL A 208 -17.63 -6.60 -13.38
CA VAL A 208 -17.82 -7.66 -14.38
C VAL A 208 -16.58 -7.80 -15.27
N LEU A 209 -15.99 -6.68 -15.71
CA LEU A 209 -14.77 -6.70 -16.52
C LEU A 209 -13.58 -7.26 -15.74
N ALA A 210 -13.42 -6.86 -14.48
CA ALA A 210 -12.36 -7.38 -13.60
C ALA A 210 -12.51 -8.89 -13.37
N ALA A 211 -13.73 -9.38 -13.14
CA ALA A 211 -14.02 -10.80 -12.96
C ALA A 211 -13.69 -11.62 -14.21
N ARG A 212 -14.08 -11.14 -15.41
CA ARG A 212 -13.74 -11.79 -16.68
C ARG A 212 -12.23 -11.86 -16.90
N ARG A 213 -11.52 -10.77 -16.62
CA ARG A 213 -10.06 -10.71 -16.72
C ARG A 213 -9.40 -11.70 -15.76
N ASP A 214 -9.81 -11.76 -14.50
CA ASP A 214 -9.20 -12.67 -13.52
C ASP A 214 -9.46 -14.14 -13.88
N ALA A 215 -10.66 -14.47 -14.37
CA ALA A 215 -10.98 -15.81 -14.88
C ALA A 215 -10.14 -16.21 -16.11
N LEU A 216 -9.92 -15.27 -17.05
CA LEU A 216 -9.04 -15.49 -18.20
C LEU A 216 -7.59 -15.74 -17.76
N LEU A 217 -7.07 -14.92 -16.84
CA LEU A 217 -5.71 -15.06 -16.31
C LEU A 217 -5.52 -16.36 -15.53
N ALA A 218 -6.54 -16.81 -14.79
CA ALA A 218 -6.51 -18.09 -14.09
C ALA A 218 -6.37 -19.26 -15.08
N ARG A 219 -7.19 -19.28 -16.15
CA ARG A 219 -7.10 -20.30 -17.20
C ARG A 219 -5.76 -20.33 -17.91
N LEU A 220 -5.18 -19.17 -18.21
CA LEU A 220 -3.87 -19.10 -18.86
C LEU A 220 -2.74 -19.66 -17.99
N ARG A 221 -2.86 -19.55 -16.66
CA ARG A 221 -1.88 -20.12 -15.71
C ARG A 221 -1.98 -21.63 -15.53
N GLU A 222 -3.11 -22.25 -15.91
CA GLU A 222 -3.27 -23.71 -15.89
C GLU A 222 -2.68 -24.39 -17.14
N LEU A 223 -2.35 -23.60 -18.17
CA LEU A 223 -1.85 -24.07 -19.46
C LEU A 223 -0.31 -23.98 -19.59
N VAL A 224 0.39 -23.50 -18.57
CA VAL A 224 1.85 -23.30 -18.51
C VAL A 224 2.39 -23.96 -17.25
#